data_AF-A0AA96G2M8-F1
#
_entry.id   AF-A0AA96G2M8-F1
#
_cell.length_a   1.000
_cell.length_b   1.000
_cell.length_c   1.000
_cell.angle_alpha   90.00
_cell.angle_beta   90.00
_cell.angle_gamma   90.00
#
_symmetry.space_group_name_H-M   'P 1'
#
loop_
_entity.id
_entity.type
_entity.pdbx_description
1 polymer ?
#
loop_
_entity_poly.entity_id
_entity_poly.type
_entity_poly.pdbx_seq_one_letter_code
_entity_poly.pdbx_strand_id
1 'polypeptide(L)'
;MISLRHPANGTPREATWLRLTAFLFNRGISDDRTVGIEILYDDPESTAPDRRRFDACLSVPRDRVAGLSLLDPRRDSLGIRVLPVLSERLMLWQGGSAQAEPPVRHRHVTPAAGLALRANWPRYEVYRGSPVLTPGRPEVVGWYATATPSATALGGAVGGPGGGHLPPRTPAGVPRRPHGAVRRASGRGLRP
;
A
#
# COMPACT_ATOMS: atom_id res chain seq x y z
N MET A 1 7.41 1.61 -4.20
CA MET A 1 6.68 0.79 -5.20
C MET A 1 6.65 1.54 -6.50
N ILE A 2 6.60 0.83 -7.63
CA ILE A 2 6.38 1.41 -8.96
C ILE A 2 4.96 1.11 -9.37
N SER A 3 4.24 2.11 -9.86
CA SER A 3 2.80 2.04 -10.15
C SER A 3 2.49 2.52 -11.55
N LEU A 4 1.51 1.90 -12.18
CA LEU A 4 0.93 2.29 -13.47
C LEU A 4 -0.60 2.34 -13.35
N ARG A 5 -1.19 3.48 -13.74
CA ARG A 5 -2.65 3.66 -13.77
C ARG A 5 -3.26 2.92 -14.95
N HIS A 6 -4.27 2.11 -14.66
CA HIS A 6 -5.15 1.56 -15.67
C HIS A 6 -6.09 2.64 -16.23
N PRO A 7 -6.11 2.89 -17.55
CA PRO A 7 -6.87 3.98 -18.15
C PRO A 7 -8.40 3.77 -18.20
N ALA A 8 -8.91 2.55 -17.92
CA ALA A 8 -10.34 2.22 -17.86
C ALA A 8 -11.13 2.64 -19.14
N ASN A 9 -10.55 2.40 -20.31
CA ASN A 9 -11.07 2.78 -21.63
C ASN A 9 -11.10 1.58 -22.61
N GLY A 10 -11.49 0.40 -22.12
CA GLY A 10 -11.47 -0.84 -22.91
C GLY A 10 -10.08 -1.47 -23.05
N THR A 11 -9.03 -0.85 -22.49
CA THR A 11 -7.72 -1.48 -22.36
C THR A 11 -7.85 -2.77 -21.53
N PRO A 12 -7.31 -3.91 -21.97
CA PRO A 12 -7.31 -5.12 -21.14
C PRO A 12 -6.50 -4.92 -19.85
N ARG A 13 -6.99 -5.47 -18.73
CA ARG A 13 -6.24 -5.49 -17.45
C ARG A 13 -4.81 -6.02 -17.63
N GLU A 14 -4.68 -7.09 -18.39
CA GLU A 14 -3.41 -7.76 -18.69
C GLU A 14 -2.39 -6.81 -19.36
N ALA A 15 -2.84 -5.98 -20.30
CA ALA A 15 -1.97 -5.04 -21.00
C ALA A 15 -1.32 -4.01 -20.05
N THR A 16 -2.02 -3.62 -18.98
CA THR A 16 -1.46 -2.71 -17.96
C THR A 16 -0.37 -3.41 -17.16
N TRP A 17 -0.61 -4.64 -16.72
CA TRP A 17 0.38 -5.44 -16.00
C TRP A 17 1.58 -5.80 -16.86
N LEU A 18 1.39 -6.17 -18.13
CA LEU A 18 2.47 -6.43 -19.08
C LEU A 18 3.38 -5.22 -19.24
N ARG A 19 2.80 -4.02 -19.45
CA ARG A 19 3.57 -2.77 -19.59
C ARG A 19 4.40 -2.46 -18.35
N LEU A 20 3.80 -2.56 -17.16
CA LEU A 20 4.51 -2.33 -15.90
C LEU A 20 5.62 -3.37 -15.68
N THR A 21 5.33 -4.64 -15.95
CA THR A 21 6.29 -5.75 -15.79
C THR A 21 7.47 -5.57 -16.72
N ALA A 22 7.21 -5.35 -18.02
CA ALA A 22 8.26 -5.10 -19.01
C ALA A 22 9.15 -3.91 -18.61
N PHE A 23 8.56 -2.84 -18.07
CA PHE A 23 9.33 -1.69 -17.59
C PHE A 23 10.34 -2.04 -16.47
N LEU A 24 9.93 -2.84 -15.48
CA LEU A 24 10.80 -3.26 -14.38
C LEU A 24 11.88 -4.25 -14.85
N PHE A 25 11.49 -5.23 -15.67
CA PHE A 25 12.40 -6.25 -16.21
C PHE A 25 13.49 -5.63 -17.09
N ASN A 26 13.12 -4.72 -18.00
CA ASN A 26 14.07 -4.03 -18.89
C ASN A 26 15.10 -3.18 -18.12
N ARG A 27 14.85 -2.89 -16.84
CA ARG A 27 15.76 -2.13 -15.98
C ARG A 27 16.49 -3.00 -14.96
N GLY A 28 16.22 -4.31 -14.91
CA GLY A 28 16.80 -5.21 -13.92
C GLY A 28 16.45 -4.84 -12.48
N ILE A 29 15.24 -4.31 -12.26
CA ILE A 29 14.79 -3.81 -10.95
C ILE A 29 13.89 -4.83 -10.22
N SER A 30 13.26 -5.73 -10.96
CA SER A 30 12.49 -6.84 -10.38
C SER A 30 13.39 -7.98 -9.93
N ASP A 31 13.03 -8.59 -8.80
CA ASP A 31 13.64 -9.78 -8.21
C ASP A 31 12.57 -10.80 -7.78
N ASP A 32 12.99 -11.90 -7.17
CA ASP A 32 12.11 -12.96 -6.63
C ASP A 32 11.26 -12.50 -5.44
N ARG A 33 11.57 -11.33 -4.86
CA ARG A 33 10.83 -10.70 -3.75
C ARG A 33 9.84 -9.64 -4.23
N THR A 34 9.72 -9.45 -5.54
CA THR A 34 8.80 -8.49 -6.13
C THR A 34 7.36 -8.96 -5.95
N VAL A 35 6.58 -8.20 -5.20
CA VAL A 35 5.17 -8.43 -4.92
C VAL A 35 4.31 -7.59 -5.86
N GLY A 36 3.29 -8.20 -6.44
CA GLY A 36 2.26 -7.50 -7.21
C GLY A 36 1.17 -6.98 -6.28
N ILE A 37 0.75 -5.73 -6.47
CA ILE A 37 -0.39 -5.14 -5.77
C ILE A 37 -1.31 -4.47 -6.79
N GLU A 38 -2.59 -4.84 -6.80
CA GLU A 38 -3.62 -4.13 -7.55
C GLU A 38 -4.43 -3.26 -6.60
N ILE A 39 -4.36 -1.95 -6.78
CA ILE A 39 -5.16 -0.99 -6.00
C ILE A 39 -6.46 -0.74 -6.75
N LEU A 40 -7.57 -1.23 -6.22
CA LEU A 40 -8.92 -1.16 -6.80
C LEU A 40 -9.67 0.05 -6.27
N TYR A 41 -10.16 0.92 -7.14
CA TYR A 41 -10.84 2.17 -6.76
C TYR A 41 -12.36 2.07 -6.85
N ASP A 42 -12.85 1.10 -7.62
CA ASP A 42 -14.27 0.90 -7.86
C ASP A 42 -14.73 -0.41 -7.22
N ASP A 43 -16.00 -0.47 -6.82
CA ASP A 43 -16.56 -1.70 -6.27
C ASP A 43 -16.75 -2.73 -7.39
N PRO A 44 -16.12 -3.91 -7.30
CA PRO A 44 -16.19 -4.89 -8.37
C PRO A 44 -17.56 -5.60 -8.47
N GLU A 45 -18.48 -5.40 -7.51
CA GLU A 45 -19.87 -5.89 -7.59
C GLU A 45 -20.77 -4.95 -8.38
N SER A 46 -20.51 -3.65 -8.34
CA SER A 46 -21.31 -2.63 -9.03
C SER A 46 -20.67 -2.10 -10.32
N THR A 47 -19.37 -2.31 -10.51
CA THR A 47 -18.62 -1.78 -11.65
C THR A 47 -18.24 -2.90 -12.62
N ALA A 48 -18.66 -2.74 -13.88
CA ALA A 48 -18.33 -3.65 -14.97
C ALA A 48 -16.81 -3.81 -15.15
N PRO A 49 -16.27 -5.03 -15.39
CA PRO A 49 -14.83 -5.29 -15.40
C PRO A 49 -13.99 -4.37 -16.29
N ASP A 50 -14.50 -4.01 -17.46
CA ASP A 50 -13.88 -3.16 -18.47
C ASP A 50 -13.84 -1.67 -18.09
N ARG A 51 -14.63 -1.28 -17.08
CA ARG A 51 -14.73 0.09 -16.56
C ARG A 51 -14.02 0.28 -15.22
N ARG A 52 -13.47 -0.78 -14.64
CA ARG A 52 -12.80 -0.72 -13.33
C ARG A 52 -11.48 0.02 -13.44
N ARG A 53 -11.30 1.01 -12.57
CA ARG A 53 -10.06 1.76 -12.41
C ARG A 53 -9.21 1.08 -11.36
N PHE A 54 -7.98 0.77 -11.73
CA PHE A 54 -7.00 0.18 -10.81
C PHE A 54 -5.58 0.64 -11.09
N ASP A 55 -4.73 0.60 -10.07
CA ASP A 55 -3.29 0.88 -10.19
C ASP A 55 -2.60 -0.46 -10.08
N ALA A 56 -1.93 -0.87 -11.16
CA ALA A 56 -0.99 -1.97 -11.08
C ALA A 56 0.25 -1.45 -10.34
N CYS A 57 0.70 -2.17 -9.33
CA CYS A 57 1.88 -1.80 -8.56
C CYS A 57 2.81 -3.01 -8.42
N LEU A 58 4.11 -2.78 -8.54
CA LEU A 58 5.14 -3.75 -8.20
C LEU A 58 6.01 -3.18 -7.07
N SER A 59 6.21 -3.99 -6.02
CA SER A 59 7.16 -3.65 -4.98
C SER A 59 8.57 -3.72 -5.55
N VAL A 60 9.44 -2.83 -5.09
CA VAL A 60 10.83 -2.76 -5.52
C VAL A 60 11.69 -2.44 -4.31
N PRO A 61 12.88 -3.05 -4.18
CA PRO A 61 13.81 -2.72 -3.11
C PRO A 61 14.16 -1.23 -3.10
N ARG A 62 14.21 -0.62 -1.91
CA ARG A 62 14.37 0.84 -1.75
C ARG A 62 15.66 1.37 -2.40
N ASP A 63 16.74 0.61 -2.29
CA ASP A 63 18.04 0.88 -2.90
C ASP A 63 17.97 0.91 -4.44
N ARG A 64 17.07 0.14 -5.05
CA ARG A 64 16.85 0.12 -6.51
C ARG A 64 15.95 1.26 -7.01
N VAL A 65 15.21 1.93 -6.12
CA VAL A 65 14.35 3.08 -6.45
C VAL A 65 15.15 4.37 -6.65
N ALA A 66 16.30 4.51 -6.00
CA ALA A 66 17.11 5.73 -6.08
C ALA A 66 17.49 6.09 -7.52
N GLY A 67 17.79 5.08 -8.36
CA GLY A 67 18.08 5.26 -9.79
C GLY A 67 16.86 5.62 -10.66
N LEU A 68 15.64 5.36 -10.18
CA LEU A 68 14.39 5.70 -10.87
C LEU A 68 13.89 7.11 -10.53
N SER A 69 14.40 7.72 -9.44
CA SER A 69 13.97 9.03 -8.96
C SER A 69 14.33 10.19 -9.92
N LEU A 70 15.09 9.89 -10.98
CA LEU A 70 15.42 10.81 -12.08
C LEU A 70 14.38 10.81 -13.22
N LEU A 71 13.39 9.92 -13.17
CA LEU A 71 12.32 9.89 -14.14
C LEU A 71 11.29 10.97 -13.78
N ASP A 72 11.31 12.07 -14.54
CA ASP A 72 10.23 13.04 -14.53
C ASP A 72 8.94 12.33 -14.97
N PRO A 73 7.88 12.27 -14.13
CA PRO A 73 6.60 11.67 -14.50
C PRO A 73 5.97 12.30 -15.74
N ARG A 74 6.38 13.53 -16.10
CA ARG A 74 5.95 14.23 -17.31
C ARG A 74 6.71 13.81 -18.57
N ARG A 75 7.86 13.12 -18.43
CA ARG A 75 8.67 12.62 -19.55
C ARG A 75 8.50 11.13 -19.80
N ASP A 76 8.05 10.37 -18.80
CA ASP A 76 7.71 8.97 -19.02
C ASP A 76 6.32 8.88 -19.68
N SER A 77 6.31 8.69 -21.00
CA SER A 77 5.08 8.52 -21.81
C SER A 77 4.21 7.35 -21.38
N LEU A 78 4.73 6.49 -20.48
CA LEU A 78 4.01 5.37 -19.93
C LEU A 78 3.16 5.75 -18.69
N GLY A 79 3.33 6.93 -18.10
CA GLY A 79 2.54 7.36 -16.93
C GLY A 79 2.90 6.61 -15.63
N ILE A 80 4.15 6.16 -15.53
CA ILE A 80 4.67 5.40 -14.40
C ILE A 80 4.97 6.32 -13.22
N ARG A 81 4.60 5.87 -12.01
CA ARG A 81 4.75 6.62 -10.77
C ARG A 81 5.55 5.84 -9.75
N VAL A 82 6.44 6.51 -9.03
CA VAL A 82 7.07 5.97 -7.81
C VAL A 82 6.21 6.37 -6.63
N LEU A 83 5.65 5.38 -5.92
CA LEU A 83 4.83 5.61 -4.73
C LEU A 83 5.56 5.10 -3.48
N PRO A 84 5.58 5.88 -2.38
CA PRO A 84 5.99 5.32 -1.09
C PRO A 84 5.05 4.15 -0.73
N VAL A 85 5.62 3.12 -0.08
CA VAL A 85 4.81 2.02 0.47
C VAL A 85 3.80 2.62 1.44
N LEU A 86 2.55 2.14 1.39
CA LEU A 86 1.38 2.60 2.15
C LEU A 86 1.69 2.73 3.66
N SER A 87 2.27 3.85 4.07
CA SER A 87 2.55 4.15 5.47
C SER A 87 1.45 5.05 6.01
N GLU A 88 1.00 4.73 7.23
CA GLU A 88 0.19 5.56 8.14
C GLU A 88 -1.32 5.29 8.25
N ARG A 89 -1.89 4.21 7.68
CA ARG A 89 -3.32 3.90 7.89
C ARG A 89 -3.56 2.47 8.35
N LEU A 90 -4.57 2.27 9.20
CA LEU A 90 -5.01 0.96 9.65
C LEU A 90 -5.54 0.17 8.45
N MET A 91 -4.74 -0.80 7.99
CA MET A 91 -5.10 -1.73 6.93
C MET A 91 -5.53 -3.04 7.56
N LEU A 92 -6.71 -3.51 7.20
CA LEU A 92 -7.18 -4.85 7.56
C LEU A 92 -6.68 -5.85 6.53
N TRP A 93 -6.18 -6.99 7.00
CA TRP A 93 -5.80 -8.12 6.16
C TRP A 93 -6.87 -9.20 6.23
N GLN A 94 -7.24 -9.74 5.07
CA GLN A 94 -7.98 -10.99 4.95
C GLN A 94 -7.11 -11.97 4.16
N GLY A 95 -6.85 -13.14 4.74
CA GLY A 95 -5.97 -14.15 4.14
C GLY A 95 -6.42 -14.61 2.76
N GLY A 96 -5.45 -14.79 1.86
CA GLY A 96 -5.65 -15.46 0.58
C GLY A 96 -5.74 -16.97 0.78
N SER A 97 -6.70 -17.62 0.12
CA SER A 97 -6.79 -19.09 0.11
C SER A 97 -6.02 -19.65 -1.07
N ALA A 98 -5.03 -20.52 -0.79
CA ALA A 98 -4.32 -21.28 -1.81
C ALA A 98 -5.17 -22.43 -2.41
N GLN A 99 -6.39 -22.71 -1.91
CA GLN A 99 -7.16 -23.92 -2.27
C GLN A 99 -8.69 -23.78 -2.31
N ALA A 100 -9.28 -22.60 -2.14
CA ALA A 100 -10.73 -22.47 -2.23
C ALA A 100 -11.14 -22.15 -3.68
N GLU A 101 -11.93 -23.04 -4.31
CA GLU A 101 -12.81 -22.66 -5.42
C GLU A 101 -13.40 -21.28 -5.15
N PRO A 102 -13.49 -20.38 -6.13
CA PRO A 102 -13.86 -19.00 -5.87
C PRO A 102 -15.29 -19.00 -5.36
N PRO A 103 -15.54 -18.76 -4.06
CA PRO A 103 -16.90 -18.46 -3.71
C PRO A 103 -17.12 -17.08 -4.35
N VAL A 104 -18.07 -17.01 -5.26
CA VAL A 104 -18.49 -15.82 -6.02
C VAL A 104 -18.85 -14.62 -5.10
N ARG A 105 -18.69 -14.75 -3.77
CA ARG A 105 -19.18 -13.87 -2.71
C ARG A 105 -18.17 -13.44 -1.63
N HIS A 106 -16.88 -13.84 -1.66
CA HIS A 106 -15.93 -13.43 -0.61
C HIS A 106 -15.04 -12.24 -1.02
N ARG A 107 -15.66 -11.17 -1.53
CA ARG A 107 -14.99 -9.88 -1.82
C ARG A 107 -15.09 -8.86 -0.69
N HIS A 108 -15.70 -9.25 0.42
CA HIS A 108 -15.88 -8.38 1.58
C HIS A 108 -14.81 -8.68 2.64
N VAL A 109 -13.87 -7.74 2.80
CA VAL A 109 -13.01 -7.68 3.98
C VAL A 109 -13.92 -7.47 5.19
N THR A 110 -14.09 -8.48 6.03
CA THR A 110 -14.85 -8.33 7.27
C THR A 110 -14.01 -7.56 8.27
N PRO A 111 -14.44 -6.36 8.71
CA PRO A 111 -13.69 -5.63 9.72
C PRO A 111 -13.77 -6.34 11.08
N ALA A 112 -12.65 -6.31 11.81
CA ALA A 112 -12.64 -6.77 13.20
C ALA A 112 -13.60 -5.95 14.08
N ALA A 113 -14.00 -6.50 15.22
CA ALA A 113 -14.90 -5.82 16.15
C ALA A 113 -14.37 -4.41 16.50
N GLY A 114 -15.27 -3.44 16.44
CA GLY A 114 -14.94 -2.03 16.70
C GLY A 114 -14.27 -1.29 15.53
N LEU A 115 -14.12 -1.92 14.37
CA LEU A 115 -13.67 -1.29 13.13
C LEU A 115 -14.79 -1.26 12.09
N ALA A 116 -14.76 -0.26 11.22
CA ALA A 116 -15.61 -0.13 10.05
C ALA A 116 -14.74 0.09 8.81
N LEU A 117 -15.10 -0.52 7.69
CA LEU A 117 -14.46 -0.22 6.42
C LEU A 117 -14.76 1.23 6.02
N ARG A 118 -13.76 1.92 5.50
CA ARG A 118 -14.02 3.25 4.94
C ARG A 118 -14.72 3.11 3.59
N ALA A 119 -15.96 3.62 3.52
CA ALA A 119 -16.64 3.80 2.24
C ALA A 119 -15.78 4.67 1.31
N ASN A 120 -15.71 4.30 0.02
CA ASN A 120 -14.98 5.00 -1.03
C ASN A 120 -13.44 5.01 -0.90
N TRP A 121 -12.87 4.16 -0.03
CA TRP A 121 -11.43 3.92 0.00
C TRP A 121 -11.06 2.74 -0.88
N PRO A 122 -9.88 2.79 -1.53
CA PRO A 122 -9.46 1.70 -2.38
C PRO A 122 -9.26 0.40 -1.59
N ARG A 123 -9.52 -0.71 -2.28
CA ARG A 123 -9.18 -2.07 -1.84
C ARG A 123 -7.88 -2.50 -2.51
N TYR A 124 -7.21 -3.49 -1.95
CA TYR A 124 -5.92 -3.95 -2.45
C TYR A 124 -5.96 -5.47 -2.62
N GLU A 125 -5.62 -5.95 -3.81
CA GLU A 125 -5.29 -7.35 -4.06
C GLU A 125 -3.77 -7.51 -4.09
N VAL A 126 -3.25 -8.54 -3.43
CA VAL A 126 -1.81 -8.81 -3.37
C VAL A 126 -1.50 -10.16 -3.98
N TYR A 127 -0.44 -10.21 -4.79
CA TYR A 127 0.02 -11.37 -5.54
C TYR A 127 1.50 -11.62 -5.23
N ARG A 128 1.95 -12.88 -5.28
CA ARG A 128 3.37 -13.25 -5.04
C ARG A 128 4.36 -12.67 -6.08
N GLY A 129 3.85 -12.11 -7.17
CA GLY A 129 4.61 -11.59 -8.28
C GLY A 129 3.71 -10.77 -9.20
N SER A 130 4.22 -10.41 -10.37
CA SER A 130 3.36 -9.82 -11.40
C SER A 130 2.32 -10.83 -11.88
N PRO A 131 1.01 -10.51 -11.86
CA PRO A 131 -0.06 -11.41 -12.30
C PRO A 131 0.08 -11.96 -13.72
N VAL A 132 0.81 -11.27 -14.60
CA VAL A 132 1.02 -11.68 -16.00
C VAL A 132 2.13 -12.71 -16.18
N LEU A 133 2.93 -12.96 -15.14
CA LEU A 133 3.96 -14.00 -15.15
C LEU A 133 3.41 -15.35 -14.68
N THR A 134 2.19 -15.39 -14.15
CA THR A 134 1.54 -16.61 -13.70
C THR A 134 0.55 -17.07 -14.79
N PRO A 135 0.74 -18.27 -15.38
CA PRO A 135 -0.19 -18.80 -16.35
C PRO A 135 -1.60 -18.96 -15.76
N GLY A 136 -2.62 -18.64 -16.55
CA GLY A 136 -4.01 -18.79 -16.14
C GLY A 136 -4.47 -17.70 -15.16
N ARG A 137 -5.09 -18.11 -14.05
CA ARG A 137 -5.63 -17.16 -13.06
C ARG A 137 -4.58 -16.88 -11.98
N PRO A 138 -4.12 -15.63 -11.82
CA PRO A 138 -3.15 -15.28 -10.79
C PRO A 138 -3.74 -15.49 -9.39
N GLU A 139 -2.96 -16.11 -8.51
CA GLU A 139 -3.34 -16.33 -7.10
C GLU A 139 -3.27 -15.01 -6.32
N VAL A 140 -4.39 -14.63 -5.70
CA VAL A 140 -4.42 -13.53 -4.73
C VAL A 140 -4.04 -14.09 -3.35
N VAL A 141 -2.86 -13.73 -2.87
CA VAL A 141 -2.33 -14.18 -1.57
C VAL A 141 -2.78 -13.33 -0.39
N GLY A 142 -3.40 -12.17 -0.66
CA GLY A 142 -3.95 -11.35 0.40
C GLY A 142 -4.83 -10.24 -0.13
N TRP A 143 -5.78 -9.84 0.71
CA TRP A 143 -6.65 -8.70 0.48
C TRP A 143 -6.46 -7.68 1.59
N TYR A 144 -6.40 -6.41 1.21
CA TYR A 144 -6.40 -5.33 2.18
C TYR A 144 -7.50 -4.32 1.92
N ALA A 145 -8.00 -3.71 2.98
CA ALA A 145 -8.90 -2.56 2.92
C ALA A 145 -8.55 -1.57 4.03
N THR A 146 -8.86 -0.29 3.78
CA THR A 146 -8.68 0.74 4.81
C THR A 146 -9.86 0.71 5.77
N ALA A 147 -9.55 0.64 7.06
CA ALA A 147 -10.54 0.69 8.13
C ALA A 147 -10.38 1.94 9.00
N THR A 148 -11.45 2.28 9.71
CA THR A 148 -11.50 3.31 10.75
C THR A 148 -12.16 2.74 11.99
N PRO A 149 -11.88 3.27 13.19
CA PRO A 149 -12.67 2.97 14.38
C PRO A 149 -14.16 3.17 14.09
N SER A 150 -14.99 2.21 14.49
CA SER A 150 -16.44 2.31 14.39
C SER A 150 -16.98 3.26 15.45
N ALA A 151 -17.98 4.08 15.11
CA ALA A 151 -18.63 4.97 16.07
C ALA A 151 -19.21 4.21 17.28
N THR A 152 -19.66 2.96 17.06
CA THR A 152 -20.16 2.08 18.12
C THR A 152 -19.09 1.68 19.13
N ALA A 153 -17.82 1.61 18.72
CA ALA A 153 -16.69 1.30 19.61
C ALA A 153 -16.34 2.47 20.54
N LEU A 154 -16.64 3.71 20.11
CA LEU A 154 -16.37 4.93 20.87
C LEU A 154 -17.50 5.27 21.85
N GLY A 155 -18.70 4.70 21.66
CA GLY A 155 -19.87 4.94 22.52
C GLY A 155 -20.01 4.04 23.75
N GLY A 156 -19.17 3.00 23.88
CA GLY A 156 -19.25 2.02 25.00
C GLY A 156 -18.67 2.50 26.34
N ALA A 157 -18.15 3.73 26.42
CA ALA A 157 -17.49 4.26 27.61
C ALA A 157 -18.14 5.56 28.15
N VAL A 158 -19.44 5.78 27.93
CA VAL A 158 -20.20 6.86 28.59
C VAL A 158 -21.41 6.26 29.28
N GLY A 159 -21.15 5.52 30.36
CA GLY A 159 -22.16 4.99 31.26
C GLY A 159 -21.66 5.05 32.69
N GLY A 160 -21.79 6.21 33.33
CA GLY A 160 -21.61 6.35 34.78
C GLY A 160 -21.40 7.80 35.25
N PRO A 161 -22.44 8.48 35.78
CA PRO A 161 -22.24 9.62 36.65
C PRO A 161 -21.82 9.09 38.03
N GLY A 162 -20.56 8.72 38.18
CA GLY A 162 -19.96 8.33 39.45
C GLY A 162 -18.89 9.35 39.83
N GLY A 163 -19.20 10.22 40.78
CA GLY A 163 -18.25 11.19 41.33
C GLY A 163 -17.00 10.48 41.85
N GLY A 164 -15.88 10.71 41.16
CA GLY A 164 -14.56 10.22 41.54
C GLY A 164 -13.58 11.38 41.44
N HIS A 165 -13.25 11.95 42.59
CA HIS A 165 -12.29 13.02 42.78
C HIS A 165 -10.92 12.61 42.19
N LEU A 166 -10.49 13.27 41.11
CA LEU A 166 -9.13 13.12 40.57
C LEU A 166 -8.18 14.02 41.37
N PRO A 167 -7.05 13.50 41.91
CA PRO A 167 -6.01 14.37 42.43
C PRO A 167 -5.27 15.08 41.28
N PRO A 168 -4.68 16.27 41.53
CA PRO A 168 -3.98 17.03 40.50
C PRO A 168 -2.74 16.27 40.02
N ARG A 169 -2.65 16.08 38.70
CA ARG A 169 -1.44 15.56 38.05
C ARG A 169 -0.44 16.71 37.86
N THR A 170 0.65 16.64 38.61
CA THR A 170 1.88 17.40 38.38
C THR A 170 2.45 17.08 36.99
N PRO A 171 2.87 18.06 36.18
CA PRO A 171 3.53 17.77 34.91
C PRO A 171 4.93 17.21 35.16
N ALA A 172 5.15 15.96 34.74
CA ALA A 172 6.49 15.37 34.67
C ALA A 172 7.28 16.05 33.55
N GLY A 173 8.45 16.59 33.92
CA GLY A 173 9.32 17.35 33.05
C GLY A 173 9.78 16.59 31.81
N VAL A 174 9.83 17.31 30.69
CA VAL A 174 10.50 16.89 29.46
C VAL A 174 12.01 17.01 29.68
N PRO A 175 12.80 15.92 29.63
CA PRO A 175 14.23 16.05 29.57
C PRO A 175 14.65 16.57 28.19
N ARG A 176 15.15 17.82 28.18
CA ARG A 176 15.89 18.41 27.05
C ARG A 176 17.14 17.56 26.79
N ARG A 177 17.27 17.00 25.58
CA ARG A 177 18.55 16.44 25.11
C ARG A 177 19.52 17.58 24.76
N PRO A 178 20.80 17.50 25.16
CA PRO A 178 21.78 18.51 24.85
C PRO A 178 22.24 18.45 23.40
N HIS A 179 22.42 19.64 22.83
CA HIS A 179 23.21 19.90 21.63
C HIS A 179 24.68 19.54 21.89
N GLY A 180 25.26 18.76 20.97
CA GLY A 180 26.71 18.56 20.85
C GLY A 180 26.98 17.49 19.81
N ALA A 181 27.96 17.58 18.92
CA ALA A 181 28.84 18.66 18.54
C ALA A 181 29.29 18.37 17.10
N VAL A 182 29.43 19.40 16.28
CA VAL A 182 30.02 19.31 14.94
C VAL A 182 31.50 18.95 15.11
N ARG A 183 31.91 17.79 14.61
CA ARG A 183 33.33 17.45 14.49
C ARG A 183 33.68 17.43 13.00
N ARG A 184 34.33 18.51 12.56
CA ARG A 184 35.03 18.60 11.28
C ARG A 184 36.17 17.58 11.28
N ALA A 185 36.15 16.63 10.34
CA ALA A 185 37.36 15.94 9.93
C ALA A 185 37.96 16.70 8.75
N SER A 186 39.13 17.26 8.98
CA SER A 186 40.02 17.84 7.98
C SER A 186 41.28 16.96 7.94
N GLY A 187 41.77 16.67 6.75
CA GLY A 187 42.98 15.90 6.50
C GLY A 187 42.88 15.24 5.13
N ARG A 188 43.40 15.88 4.07
CA ARG A 188 44.74 15.61 3.50
C ARG A 188 44.90 14.10 3.24
N GLY A 189 44.80 13.59 2.01
CA GLY A 189 45.45 14.07 0.80
C GLY A 189 46.85 13.47 0.72
N LEU A 190 47.00 12.39 -0.06
CA LEU A 190 48.24 12.03 -0.74
C LEU A 190 47.86 11.48 -2.13
N ARG A 191 48.42 12.16 -3.14
CA ARG A 191 48.50 11.80 -4.57
C ARG A 191 49.61 10.71 -4.75
N PRO A 192 50.00 10.43 -6.00
CA PRO A 192 49.29 9.80 -7.11
C PRO A 192 49.74 8.34 -7.30
#